data_AF-A0A3D4B7G1-F1
#
_entry.id   AF-A0A3D4B7G1-F1
#
_cell.length_a   1.000
_cell.length_b   1.000
_cell.length_c   1.000
_cell.angle_alpha   90.00
_cell.angle_beta   90.00
_cell.angle_gamma   90.00
#
_symmetry.space_group_name_H-M   'P 1'
#
loop_
_entity.id
_entity.type
_entity.pdbx_description
1 polymer ?
#
loop_
_entity_poly.entity_id
_entity_poly.type
_entity_poly.pdbx_seq_one_letter_code
_entity_poly.pdbx_strand_id
1 'polypeptide(L)' 'SRQDRQKKVQRIGTLHEGDVFGEIALLTGKPRSATAVTVSESVILSLSKKTLVTLIARYPKIGEDLRSLHLERTKGLV' A
#
# COMPACT_ATOMS: atom_id res chain seq x y z
N SER A 1 -12.18 36.64 -2.94
CA SER A 1 -13.04 35.47 -2.72
C SER A 1 -12.18 34.22 -2.79
N ARG A 2 -11.72 33.73 -1.63
CA ARG A 2 -10.79 32.59 -1.52
C ARG A 2 -11.60 31.37 -1.06
N GLN A 3 -12.15 30.63 -2.02
CA GLN A 3 -12.65 29.29 -1.75
C GLN A 3 -11.44 28.38 -1.55
N ASP A 4 -11.05 28.21 -0.30
CA ASP A 4 -10.10 27.18 0.11
C ASP A 4 -10.68 25.81 -0.29
N ARG A 5 -10.12 25.23 -1.36
CA ARG A 5 -10.36 23.84 -1.76
C ARG A 5 -9.79 22.94 -0.66
N GLN A 6 -10.51 22.74 0.44
CA GLN A 6 -10.23 21.65 1.37
C GLN A 6 -10.31 20.34 0.58
N LYS A 7 -9.15 19.73 0.30
CA LYS A 7 -9.08 18.37 -0.25
C LYS A 7 -9.82 17.46 0.72
N LYS A 8 -11.02 17.01 0.34
CA LYS A 8 -11.81 16.06 1.12
C LYS A 8 -11.00 14.77 1.24
N VAL A 9 -10.60 14.42 2.46
CA VAL A 9 -9.95 13.13 2.73
C VAL A 9 -11.01 12.05 2.54
N GLN A 10 -10.84 11.20 1.53
CA GLN A 10 -11.74 10.10 1.23
C GLN A 10 -11.08 8.79 1.66
N ARG A 11 -11.79 7.99 2.49
CA ARG A 11 -11.37 6.63 2.80
C ARG A 11 -11.58 5.77 1.56
N ILE A 12 -10.49 5.17 1.07
CA ILE A 12 -10.50 4.32 -0.12
C ILE A 12 -10.53 2.83 0.20
N GLY A 13 -10.41 2.44 1.47
CA GLY A 13 -10.43 1.04 1.91
C GLY A 13 -10.15 0.89 3.39
N THR A 14 -10.26 -0.35 3.88
CA THR A 14 -9.92 -0.77 5.24
C THR A 14 -9.08 -2.04 5.14
N LEU A 15 -8.01 -2.11 5.94
CA LEU A 15 -7.10 -3.24 6.01
C LEU A 15 -7.36 -4.00 7.32
N HIS A 16 -7.21 -5.32 7.27
CA HIS A 16 -7.41 -6.23 8.39
C HIS A 16 -6.12 -7.00 8.70
N GLU A 17 -6.18 -7.88 9.70
CA GLU A 17 -5.05 -8.75 10.01
C GLU A 17 -4.63 -9.58 8.79
N GLY A 18 -3.32 -9.66 8.57
CA GLY A 18 -2.73 -10.33 7.40
C GLY A 18 -2.64 -9.46 6.13
N ASP A 19 -3.32 -8.30 6.09
CA ASP A 19 -3.18 -7.39 4.97
C ASP A 19 -1.82 -6.69 4.94
N VAL A 20 -1.26 -6.58 3.73
CA VAL A 20 -0.04 -5.79 3.46
C VAL A 20 -0.39 -4.39 2.94
N PHE A 21 0.45 -3.38 3.06
CA PHE A 21 0.25 -2.11 2.33
C PHE A 21 1.59 -1.41 2.05
N GLY A 22 1.60 -0.46 1.10
CA GLY A 22 2.81 0.27 0.70
C GLY A 22 3.68 -0.45 -0.35
N GLU A 23 3.28 -1.65 -0.76
CA GLU A 23 3.91 -2.49 -1.77
C GLU A 23 3.99 -1.79 -3.14
N ILE A 24 3.00 -0.98 -3.47
CA ILE A 24 2.90 -0.30 -4.78
C ILE A 24 4.05 0.67 -4.97
N ALA A 25 4.34 1.49 -3.95
CA ALA A 25 5.42 2.47 -4.03
C ALA A 25 6.77 1.77 -4.18
N LEU A 26 6.92 0.59 -3.58
CA LEU A 26 8.13 -0.21 -3.67
C LEU A 26 8.27 -0.89 -5.05
N LEU A 27 7.20 -1.44 -5.60
CA LEU A 27 7.18 -2.15 -6.89
C LEU A 27 7.20 -1.22 -8.11
N THR A 28 6.51 -0.08 -8.04
CA THR A 28 6.32 0.83 -9.18
C THR A 28 7.25 2.04 -9.16
N GLY A 29 7.89 2.33 -8.03
CA GLY A 29 8.66 3.57 -7.84
C GLY A 29 7.83 4.86 -7.81
N LYS A 30 6.49 4.76 -7.95
CA LYS A 30 5.59 5.90 -7.87
C LYS A 30 5.43 6.41 -6.43
N PRO A 31 5.10 7.70 -6.22
CA PRO A 31 4.77 8.22 -4.90
C PRO A 31 3.65 7.44 -4.22
N ARG A 32 3.60 7.47 -2.88
CA ARG A 32 2.51 6.88 -2.10
C ARG A 32 1.16 7.46 -2.56
N SER A 33 0.25 6.60 -2.98
CA SER A 33 -1.07 6.99 -3.51
C SER A 33 -2.09 7.33 -2.42
N ALA A 34 -1.88 6.83 -1.19
CA ALA A 34 -2.77 7.04 -0.06
C ALA A 34 -2.01 7.03 1.27
N THR A 35 -2.66 7.59 2.30
CA THR A 35 -2.22 7.52 3.69
C THR A 35 -2.91 6.35 4.37
N ALA A 36 -2.17 5.54 5.12
CA ALA A 36 -2.72 4.53 6.02
C ALA A 36 -2.73 5.09 7.45
N VAL A 37 -3.85 4.91 8.15
CA VAL A 37 -4.04 5.36 9.55
C VAL A 37 -4.63 4.18 10.32
N THR A 38 -4.11 3.90 11.51
CA THR A 38 -4.66 2.87 12.39
C THR A 38 -5.99 3.33 12.97
N VAL A 39 -6.98 2.44 12.97
CA VAL A 39 -8.32 2.72 13.54
C VAL A 39 -8.44 2.20 14.98
N SER A 40 -7.48 1.41 15.44
CA SER A 40 -7.35 0.86 16.79
C SER A 40 -5.87 0.58 17.09
N GLU A 41 -5.55 0.06 18.27
CA GLU A 41 -4.20 -0.44 18.58
C GLU A 41 -3.82 -1.55 17.59
N SER A 42 -2.62 -1.49 17.04
CA SER A 42 -2.21 -2.39 15.95
C SER A 42 -0.72 -2.66 15.99
N VAL A 43 -0.33 -3.91 15.73
CA VAL A 43 1.06 -4.31 15.54
C VAL A 43 1.32 -4.46 14.04
N ILE A 44 2.35 -3.79 13.54
CA ILE A 44 2.68 -3.76 12.11
C ILE A 44 4.08 -4.31 11.89
N LEU A 45 4.20 -5.28 10.99
CA LEU A 45 5.49 -5.72 10.48
C LEU A 45 5.95 -4.78 9.36
N SER A 46 7.15 -4.22 9.52
CA SER A 46 7.76 -3.31 8.57
C SER A 46 8.90 -3.99 7.82
N LEU A 47 8.92 -3.82 6.49
CA LEU A 47 9.99 -4.32 5.63
C LEU A 47 10.58 -3.16 4.83
N SER A 48 11.91 -3.01 4.89
CA SER A 48 12.60 -1.96 4.13
C SER A 48 12.60 -2.28 2.63
N LYS A 49 12.65 -1.24 1.78
CA LYS A 49 12.81 -1.39 0.33
C LYS A 49 14.00 -2.27 -0.04
N LYS A 50 15.14 -2.05 0.62
CA LYS A 50 16.38 -2.81 0.38
C LYS A 50 16.14 -4.30 0.63
N THR A 51 15.56 -4.64 1.79
CA THR A 51 15.28 -6.03 2.16
C THR A 51 14.29 -6.67 1.19
N LEU A 52 13.22 -5.96 0.82
CA LEU A 52 12.24 -6.47 -0.14
C LEU A 52 12.87 -6.74 -1.51
N VAL A 53 13.70 -5.84 -2.02
CA VAL A 53 14.41 -6.04 -3.30
C VAL A 53 15.32 -7.27 -3.24
N THR A 54 16.07 -7.45 -2.13
CA THR A 54 16.88 -8.66 -1.93
C THR A 54 16.03 -9.93 -1.89
N LEU A 55 14.87 -9.89 -1.24
CA LEU A 55 13.95 -11.04 -1.19
C LEU A 55 13.35 -11.36 -2.56
N ILE A 56 12.92 -10.35 -3.33
CA ILE A 56 12.38 -10.55 -4.68
C ILE A 56 13.46 -11.14 -5.61
N ALA A 57 14.69 -10.67 -5.51
CA ALA A 57 15.80 -11.20 -6.30
C ALA A 57 16.09 -12.69 -6.00
N ARG A 58 15.89 -13.12 -4.75
CA ARG A 58 16.08 -14.51 -4.34
C ARG A 58 14.84 -15.38 -4.57
N TYR A 59 13.65 -14.81 -4.45
CA TYR A 59 12.36 -15.48 -4.53
C TYR A 59 11.39 -14.66 -5.39
N PRO A 60 11.46 -14.76 -6.74
CA PRO A 60 10.68 -13.93 -7.65
C PRO A 60 9.15 -13.98 -7.42
N LYS A 61 8.64 -15.13 -6.96
CA LYS A 61 7.23 -15.34 -6.62
C LYS A 61 6.67 -14.32 -5.64
N ILE A 62 7.50 -13.82 -4.69
CA ILE A 62 7.09 -12.76 -3.75
C ILE A 62 6.64 -11.50 -4.51
N GLY A 63 7.35 -11.13 -5.57
CA GLY A 63 6.99 -9.96 -6.39
C GLY A 63 5.68 -10.15 -7.17
N GLU A 64 5.41 -11.37 -7.62
CA GLU A 64 4.17 -11.75 -8.32
C GLU A 64 2.97 -11.73 -7.37
N ASP A 65 3.13 -12.30 -6.17
CA ASP A 65 2.09 -12.35 -5.15
C ASP A 65 1.73 -10.93 -4.67
N LEU A 66 2.73 -10.07 -4.42
CA LEU A 66 2.51 -8.67 -4.05
C LEU A 66 1.79 -7.86 -5.15
N ARG A 67 2.09 -8.14 -6.42
CA ARG A 67 1.39 -7.51 -7.55
C ARG A 67 -0.07 -7.97 -7.63
N SER A 68 -0.33 -9.25 -7.39
CA SER A 68 -1.67 -9.82 -7.41
C SER A 68 -2.52 -9.22 -6.29
N LEU A 69 -1.98 -9.15 -5.07
CA LEU A 69 -2.62 -8.47 -3.92
C LEU A 69 -2.96 -7.02 -4.22
N HIS A 70 -2.05 -6.29 -4.89
CA HIS A 70 -2.31 -4.91 -5.29
C HIS A 70 -3.50 -4.79 -6.25
N LEU A 71 -3.56 -5.64 -7.28
CA LEU A 71 -4.61 -5.58 -8.29
C LEU A 71 -6.00 -5.81 -7.69
N GLU A 72 -6.13 -6.76 -6.75
CA GLU A 72 -7.40 -7.00 -6.04
C GLU A 72 -7.91 -5.76 -5.29
N ARG A 73 -7.00 -4.95 -4.75
CA ARG A 73 -7.35 -3.72 -4.02
C ARG A 73 -7.76 -2.57 -4.92
N THR A 74 -7.24 -2.52 -6.14
CA THR A 74 -7.62 -1.47 -7.11
C THR A 74 -8.86 -1.83 -7.93
N LYS A 75 -9.21 -3.11 -8.05
CA LYS A 75 -10.42 -3.55 -8.76
C LYS A 75 -11.71 -3.00 -8.16
N GLY A 76 -11.75 -2.69 -6.86
CA GLY A 76 -12.88 -2.06 -6.19
C GLY A 76 -12.93 -0.52 -6.29
N LEU A 77 -12.00 0.11 -7.02
CA LEU A 77 -11.84 1.57 -7.11
C LEU A 77 -12.09 2.14 -8.52
N VAL A 78 -12.61 1.33 -9.45
CA VAL A 78 -12.98 1.76 -10.82
C VAL A 78 -14.46 1.51 -11.05
#